data_AF-A0A419GZB8-F1
#
_entry.id   AF-A0A419GZB8-F1
#
_cell.length_a   1.000
_cell.length_b   1.000
_cell.length_c   1.000
_cell.angle_alpha   90.00
_cell.angle_beta   90.00
_cell.angle_gamma   90.00
#
_symmetry.space_group_name_H-M   'P 1'
#
loop_
_entity.id
_entity.type
_entity.pdbx_description
1 polymer ?
#
loop_
_entity_poly.entity_id
_entity_poly.type
_entity_poly.pdbx_seq_one_letter_code
_entity_poly.pdbx_strand_id
1 'polypeptide(L)'
;MRNKRKQQVTDNRKKRHLVFVTLGILVFIYLTYSLIAGDSGLLRYIELRSKKEKMLAETNIIKKQNENDSEEIKELQKEPELLEEHAREYGLTKEGEWVFKFEDKK
;
A
#
# COMPACT_ATOMS: atom_id res chain seq x y z
N MET A 1 40.46 -51.42 -37.13
CA MET A 1 39.04 -51.05 -37.40
C MET A 1 38.44 -50.43 -36.14
N ARG A 2 37.92 -49.19 -36.21
CA ARG A 2 37.42 -48.45 -35.03
C ARG A 2 36.10 -49.07 -34.56
N ASN A 3 36.02 -49.47 -33.29
CA ASN A 3 34.92 -50.28 -32.77
C ASN A 3 33.63 -49.45 -32.61
N LYS A 4 32.79 -49.48 -33.65
CA LYS A 4 31.57 -48.64 -33.81
C LYS A 4 30.57 -48.77 -32.65
N ARG A 5 30.53 -49.93 -31.96
CA ARG A 5 29.64 -50.15 -30.80
C ARG A 5 29.97 -49.27 -29.59
N LYS A 6 31.27 -49.03 -29.31
CA LYS A 6 31.67 -48.16 -28.18
C LYS A 6 31.25 -46.70 -28.41
N GLN A 7 31.34 -46.21 -29.66
CA GLN A 7 30.88 -44.87 -30.03
C GLN A 7 29.36 -44.72 -29.89
N GLN A 8 28.59 -45.74 -30.31
CA GLN A 8 27.13 -45.71 -30.19
C GLN A 8 26.63 -45.64 -28.74
N VAL A 9 27.27 -46.36 -27.82
CA VAL A 9 26.93 -46.32 -26.38
C VAL A 9 27.29 -44.96 -25.76
N THR A 10 28.44 -44.38 -26.10
CA THR A 10 28.82 -43.06 -25.59
C THR A 10 27.90 -41.94 -26.10
N ASP A 11 27.46 -42.01 -27.36
CA ASP A 11 26.59 -41.00 -27.94
C ASP A 11 25.18 -41.06 -27.35
N ASN A 12 24.65 -42.26 -27.11
CA ASN A 12 23.38 -42.44 -26.40
C ASN A 12 23.46 -41.93 -24.95
N ARG A 13 24.58 -42.14 -24.26
CA ARG A 13 24.80 -41.62 -22.90
C ARG A 13 24.87 -40.09 -22.88
N LYS A 14 25.54 -39.47 -23.86
CA LYS A 14 25.62 -38.01 -24.03
C LYS A 14 24.26 -37.39 -24.36
N LYS A 15 23.50 -37.99 -25.28
CA LYS A 15 22.14 -37.54 -25.62
C LYS A 15 21.21 -37.58 -24.41
N ARG A 16 21.23 -38.68 -23.65
CA ARG A 16 20.44 -38.80 -22.43
C ARG A 16 20.82 -37.74 -21.40
N HIS A 17 22.11 -37.48 -21.21
CA HIS A 17 22.58 -36.44 -20.30
C HIS A 17 22.14 -35.04 -20.76
N LEU A 18 22.21 -34.74 -22.06
CA LEU A 18 21.71 -33.49 -22.62
C LEU A 18 20.22 -33.31 -22.34
N VAL A 19 19.40 -34.34 -22.56
CA VAL A 19 17.95 -34.29 -22.28
C VAL A 19 17.67 -34.00 -20.81
N PHE A 20 18.37 -34.67 -19.88
CA PHE A 20 18.21 -34.42 -18.45
C PHE A 20 18.63 -33.00 -18.05
N VAL A 21 19.73 -32.49 -18.61
CA VAL A 21 20.19 -31.12 -18.34
C VAL A 21 19.19 -30.10 -18.88
N THR A 22 18.70 -30.27 -20.11
CA THR A 22 17.70 -29.37 -20.69
C THR A 22 16.40 -29.39 -19.89
N LEU A 23 15.97 -30.56 -19.41
CA LEU A 23 14.78 -30.68 -18.57
C LEU A 23 14.99 -29.98 -17.22
N GLY A 24 16.16 -30.16 -16.60
CA GLY A 24 16.52 -29.48 -15.36
C GLY A 24 16.54 -27.96 -15.51
N ILE A 25 17.08 -27.45 -16.61
CA ILE A 25 17.08 -26.01 -16.91
C ILE A 25 15.65 -25.48 -17.08
N LEU A 26 14.80 -26.20 -17.82
CA LEU A 26 13.39 -25.79 -18.00
C LEU A 26 12.64 -25.73 -16.67
N VAL A 27 12.82 -26.74 -15.80
CA VAL A 27 12.21 -26.75 -14.46
C VAL A 27 12.75 -25.60 -13.62
N PHE A 28 14.05 -25.35 -13.67
CA PHE A 28 14.66 -24.25 -12.92
C PHE A 28 14.11 -22.88 -13.38
N ILE A 29 14.02 -22.65 -14.69
CA ILE A 29 13.42 -21.42 -15.23
C ILE A 29 11.97 -21.28 -14.77
N TYR A 30 11.17 -22.36 -14.86
CA TYR A 30 9.78 -22.34 -14.41
C TYR A 30 9.66 -21.98 -12.92
N LEU A 31 10.48 -22.60 -12.06
CA LEU A 31 10.48 -22.32 -10.62
C LEU A 31 10.91 -20.89 -10.32
N THR A 32 11.97 -20.39 -10.95
CA THR A 32 12.43 -19.00 -10.75
C THR A 32 11.37 -18.00 -11.21
N TYR A 33 10.74 -18.23 -12.36
CA TYR A 33 9.65 -17.39 -12.85
C TYR A 33 8.45 -17.42 -11.88
N SER A 34 8.03 -18.60 -11.44
CA SER A 34 6.93 -18.74 -10.48
C SER A 34 7.22 -18.10 -9.13
N LEU A 35 8.48 -18.06 -8.68
CA LEU A 35 8.88 -17.45 -7.42
C LEU A 35 8.90 -15.92 -7.50
N ILE A 36 9.26 -15.37 -8.66
CA ILE A 36 9.36 -13.92 -8.88
C ILE A 36 7.99 -13.33 -9.23
N ALA A 37 7.29 -13.96 -10.18
CA ALA A 37 6.06 -13.46 -10.80
C ALA A 37 4.78 -14.16 -10.34
N GLY A 38 4.87 -15.14 -9.43
CA GLY A 38 3.68 -15.75 -8.83
C GLY A 38 2.94 -14.76 -7.92
N ASP A 39 1.66 -15.04 -7.65
CA ASP A 39 0.79 -14.18 -6.82
C ASP A 39 1.34 -13.98 -5.39
N SER A 40 2.10 -14.94 -4.87
CA SER A 40 2.80 -14.87 -3.59
C SER A 40 4.30 -14.59 -3.72
N GLY A 41 4.72 -14.10 -4.89
CA GLY A 41 6.13 -13.91 -5.23
C GLY A 41 6.78 -12.71 -4.57
N LEU A 42 8.08 -12.56 -4.83
CA LEU A 42 8.91 -11.49 -4.26
C LEU A 42 8.41 -10.08 -4.64
N LEU A 43 7.91 -9.89 -5.86
CA LEU A 43 7.36 -8.61 -6.29
C LEU A 43 6.16 -8.18 -5.44
N ARG A 44 5.27 -9.14 -5.17
CA ARG A 44 4.09 -8.88 -4.34
C ARG A 44 4.46 -8.52 -2.91
N TYR A 45 5.48 -9.18 -2.35
CA TYR A 45 5.99 -8.85 -1.02
C TYR A 45 6.50 -7.41 -0.93
N ILE A 46 7.28 -6.96 -1.92
CA ILE A 46 7.80 -5.58 -1.97
C ILE A 46 6.64 -4.57 -2.09
N GLU A 47 5.66 -4.85 -2.95
CA GLU A 47 4.48 -4.00 -3.12
C GLU A 47 3.67 -3.89 -1.81
N LEU A 48 3.42 -5.02 -1.15
CA LEU A 48 2.69 -5.06 0.13
C LEU A 48 3.43 -4.30 1.22
N ARG A 49 4.74 -4.46 1.29
CA ARG A 49 5.57 -3.74 2.28
C ARG A 49 5.48 -2.23 2.06
N SER A 50 5.62 -1.77 0.82
CA SER A 50 5.48 -0.35 0.47
C SER A 50 4.09 0.19 0.81
N LYS A 51 3.01 -0.56 0.49
CA LYS A 51 1.64 -0.17 0.86
C LYS A 51 1.46 -0.09 2.38
N LYS A 52 2.00 -1.06 3.13
CA LYS A 52 1.95 -1.05 4.59
C LYS A 52 2.65 0.19 5.17
N GLU A 53 3.84 0.52 4.67
CA GLU A 53 4.59 1.70 5.13
C GLU A 53 3.84 3.00 4.82
N LYS A 54 3.22 3.12 3.63
CA LYS A 54 2.36 4.27 3.30
C LYS A 54 1.14 4.38 4.20
N MET A 55 0.42 3.29 4.42
CA MET A 55 -0.75 3.27 5.30
C MET A 55 -0.41 3.66 6.74
N LEU A 56 0.75 3.21 7.24
CA LEU A 56 1.23 3.61 8.57
C LEU A 56 1.58 5.11 8.62
N ALA A 57 2.21 5.65 7.58
CA ALA A 57 2.51 7.06 7.49
C ALA A 57 1.22 7.91 7.45
N GLU A 58 0.25 7.54 6.63
CA GLU A 58 -1.06 8.20 6.54
C GLU A 58 -1.80 8.16 7.88
N THR A 59 -1.81 7.00 8.55
CA THR A 59 -2.45 6.86 9.87
C THR A 59 -1.80 7.78 10.90
N ASN A 60 -0.47 7.90 10.90
CA ASN A 60 0.23 8.78 11.82
C ASN A 60 -0.05 10.27 11.53
N ILE A 61 -0.15 10.66 10.26
CA ILE A 61 -0.50 12.03 9.87
C ILE A 61 -1.91 12.35 10.34
N ILE A 62 -2.89 11.49 10.04
CA ILE A 62 -4.29 11.67 10.44
C ILE A 62 -4.42 11.72 11.96
N LYS A 63 -3.70 10.84 12.67
CA LYS A 63 -3.70 10.84 14.13
C LYS A 63 -3.18 12.16 14.70
N LYS A 64 -2.10 12.69 14.14
CA LYS A 64 -1.54 13.99 14.57
C LYS A 64 -2.49 15.15 14.26
N GLN A 65 -3.18 15.11 13.13
CA GLN A 65 -4.22 16.10 12.80
C GLN A 65 -5.37 16.04 13.81
N ASN A 66 -5.90 14.86 14.11
CA ASN A 66 -6.94 14.71 15.13
C ASN A 66 -6.50 15.18 16.52
N GLU A 67 -5.24 14.94 16.90
CA GLU A 67 -4.70 15.43 18.17
C GLU A 67 -4.66 16.97 18.19
N ASN A 68 -4.15 17.59 17.13
CA ASN A 68 -4.12 19.05 16.99
C ASN A 68 -5.53 19.67 16.97
N ASP A 69 -6.44 19.13 16.17
CA ASP A 69 -7.83 19.62 16.05
C ASP A 69 -8.56 19.46 17.40
N SER A 70 -8.28 18.38 18.13
CA SER A 70 -8.84 18.18 19.47
C SER A 70 -8.29 19.17 20.49
N GLU A 71 -7.03 19.57 20.37
CA GLU A 71 -6.44 20.63 21.21
C GLU A 71 -7.05 21.99 20.87
N GLU A 72 -7.21 22.31 19.58
CA GLU A 72 -7.86 23.54 19.12
C GLU A 72 -9.31 23.62 19.59
N ILE A 73 -10.09 22.54 19.48
CA ILE A 73 -11.46 22.47 20.02
C ILE A 73 -11.46 22.72 21.54
N LYS A 74 -10.51 22.16 22.29
CA LYS A 74 -10.41 22.39 23.74
C LYS A 74 -10.06 23.82 24.09
N GLU A 75 -9.25 24.50 23.26
CA GLU A 75 -8.94 25.91 23.44
C GLU A 75 -10.15 26.78 23.14
N LEU A 76 -10.84 26.54 22.01
CA LEU A 76 -12.08 27.23 21.65
C LEU A 76 -13.20 27.02 22.69
N GLN A 77 -13.28 25.83 23.30
CA GLN A 77 -14.24 25.54 24.36
C GLN A 77 -13.96 26.25 25.69
N LYS A 78 -12.72 26.67 25.95
CA LYS A 78 -12.39 27.44 27.17
C LYS A 78 -12.89 28.87 27.12
N GLU A 79 -13.19 29.38 25.92
CA GLU A 79 -13.68 30.73 25.69
C GLU A 79 -15.11 30.69 25.11
N PRO A 80 -16.13 30.45 25.97
CA PRO A 80 -17.50 30.25 25.53
C PRO A 80 -18.08 31.46 24.76
N GLU A 81 -17.58 32.67 25.03
CA GLU A 81 -18.01 33.89 24.33
C GLU A 81 -17.56 33.90 22.86
N LEU A 82 -16.31 33.49 22.57
CA LEU A 82 -15.80 33.38 21.19
C LEU A 82 -16.47 32.22 20.43
N LEU A 83 -16.76 31.12 21.11
CA LEU A 83 -17.48 30.00 20.51
C LEU A 83 -18.92 30.38 20.11
N GLU A 84 -19.60 31.17 20.95
CA GLU A 84 -20.92 31.71 20.65
C GLU A 84 -20.89 32.73 19.50
N GLU A 85 -19.89 33.60 19.46
CA GLU A 85 -19.67 34.55 18.37
C GLU A 85 -19.48 33.81 17.03
N HIS A 86 -18.58 32.83 17.00
CA HIS A 86 -18.32 32.03 15.80
C HIS A 86 -19.56 31.22 15.38
N ALA A 87 -20.29 30.62 16.32
CA ALA A 87 -21.52 29.90 16.03
C ALA A 87 -22.59 30.81 15.38
N ARG A 88 -22.71 32.07 15.84
CA ARG A 88 -23.63 33.06 15.27
C ARG A 88 -23.26 33.48 13.86
N GLU A 89 -21.97 33.58 13.52
CA GLU A 89 -21.51 33.82 12.14
C GLU A 89 -22.02 32.73 11.19
N TYR A 90 -21.88 31.46 11.60
CA TYR A 90 -22.41 30.29 10.90
C TYR A 90 -23.94 30.15 10.93
N GLY A 91 -24.64 31.05 11.63
CA GLY A 91 -26.10 31.08 11.72
C GLY A 91 -26.68 30.04 12.68
N LEU A 92 -25.88 29.47 13.57
CA LEU A 92 -26.32 28.61 14.65
C LEU A 92 -26.81 29.47 15.82
N THR A 93 -27.99 29.15 16.35
CA THR A 93 -28.64 29.89 17.44
C THR A 93 -29.14 28.91 18.50
N LYS A 94 -29.15 29.31 19.78
CA LYS A 94 -29.76 28.49 20.83
C LYS A 94 -31.28 28.46 20.67
N GLU A 95 -31.91 27.41 21.18
CA GLU A 95 -33.38 27.30 21.18
C GLU A 95 -34.00 28.49 21.94
N GLY A 96 -34.85 29.26 21.25
CA GLY A 96 -35.55 30.43 21.81
C GLY A 96 -34.84 31.78 21.65
N GLU A 97 -33.69 31.84 20.99
CA GLU A 97 -32.94 33.09 20.72
C GLU A 97 -33.24 33.65 19.31
N TRP A 98 -33.44 34.97 19.20
CA TRP A 98 -33.65 35.66 17.92
C TRP A 98 -32.38 36.41 17.51
N VAL A 99 -31.76 36.02 16.39
CA VAL A 99 -30.57 36.69 15.85
C VAL A 99 -30.95 37.53 14.63
N PHE A 100 -30.62 38.82 14.65
CA PHE A 100 -30.85 39.74 13.54
C PHE A 100 -29.58 39.88 12.70
N LYS A 101 -29.54 39.28 11.50
CA LYS A 101 -28.51 39.56 10.50
C LYS A 101 -28.90 40.80 9.70
N PHE A 102 -28.09 41.85 9.79
CA PHE A 102 -28.24 43.03 8.94
C PHE A 102 -27.43 42.80 7.66
N GLU A 103 -28.11 42.60 6.53
CA GLU A 103 -27.44 42.65 5.23
C GLU A 103 -27.15 44.11 4.89
N ASP A 104 -25.87 44.45 4.74
CA ASP A 104 -25.46 45.74 4.19
C ASP A 104 -25.98 45.82 2.75
N LYS A 105 -27.02 46.63 2.55
CA LYS A 105 -27.54 46.97 1.23
C LYS A 105 -26.46 47.76 0.48
N LYS A 106 -25.73 47.08 -0.40
CA LYS A 106 -25.06 47.71 -1.54
C LYS A 106 -26.06 48.10 -2.62
#